data_AF-A0A2H1JQZ7-F1
#
_entry.id   AF-A0A2H1JQZ7-F1
#
_cell.length_a   1.000
_cell.length_b   1.000
_cell.length_c   1.000
_cell.angle_alpha   90.00
_cell.angle_beta   90.00
_cell.angle_gamma   90.00
#
_symmetry.space_group_name_H-M   'P 1'
#
loop_
_entity.id
_entity.type
_entity.pdbx_description
1 polymer ?
#
loop_
_entity_poly.entity_id
_entity_poly.type
_entity_poly.pdbx_seq_one_letter_code
_entity_poly.pdbx_strand_id
1 'polypeptide(L)'
;MIAAAILGLTLVGCGSDPAETPDNETGGDTAASVYEFQTNGIEPSNEVTVRTPDDLREVMGADANNLVIDQIVVTGHDLGGAQVCAADLAITYMDGQPDGLVSAGSDAGQRSQAEDALLERSEASSIEEIVAEVDGLIADGEERGLTAQQIGDRIEMFAGIQGTFYTDGATGQEVVDGYLSGGSEGESTNAGIIAKALGLTSSKEPNALSDFDESAPEAGTYIAADFSTLTVVGDCAASATDPDNAIELELPLVDADGKSDTTATVQLSVMADGTIGVAGEVKDYMRDANDNWIAS
;
A
#
# COMPACT_ATOMS: atom_id res chain seq x y z
N MET A 1 -60.03 46.92 39.87
CA MET A 1 -60.01 45.79 40.83
C MET A 1 -60.01 44.49 40.03
N ILE A 2 -59.14 43.52 40.39
CA ILE A 2 -59.34 42.05 40.32
C ILE A 2 -60.00 41.49 39.03
N ALA A 3 -59.29 40.97 38.01
CA ALA A 3 -58.54 39.69 37.87
C ALA A 3 -59.36 38.49 37.30
N ALA A 4 -58.82 37.88 36.22
CA ALA A 4 -58.71 36.43 35.85
C ALA A 4 -60.00 35.54 35.68
N ALA A 5 -60.06 34.42 34.92
CA ALA A 5 -59.06 33.63 34.13
C ALA A 5 -59.69 32.60 33.11
N ILE A 6 -58.95 32.27 32.00
CA ILE A 6 -58.62 30.94 31.34
C ILE A 6 -59.75 29.86 31.18
N LEU A 7 -59.98 29.06 30.09
CA LEU A 7 -59.21 28.28 29.06
C LEU A 7 -59.74 28.53 27.59
N GLY A 8 -59.50 27.78 26.49
CA GLY A 8 -58.91 26.45 26.17
C GLY A 8 -58.74 26.15 24.63
N LEU A 9 -58.68 24.87 24.17
CA LEU A 9 -58.34 24.45 22.76
C LEU A 9 -59.23 23.33 22.14
N THR A 10 -59.25 23.23 20.79
CA THR A 10 -59.21 21.96 19.98
C THR A 10 -58.83 22.18 18.49
N LEU A 11 -58.45 21.10 17.78
CA LEU A 11 -57.79 21.06 16.45
C LEU A 11 -58.73 21.09 15.21
N VAL A 12 -58.15 21.36 14.02
CA VAL A 12 -58.77 21.19 12.68
C VAL A 12 -57.78 20.48 11.73
N GLY A 13 -58.29 19.66 10.80
CA GLY A 13 -57.56 19.15 9.63
C GLY A 13 -58.46 19.13 8.37
N CYS A 14 -57.85 19.05 7.18
CA CYS A 14 -58.48 18.87 5.86
C CYS A 14 -57.43 18.39 4.82
N GLY A 15 -57.86 17.79 3.71
CA GLY A 15 -56.99 17.38 2.59
C GLY A 15 -57.74 17.33 1.24
N SER A 16 -57.02 17.14 0.12
CA SER A 16 -57.59 16.96 -1.24
C SER A 16 -56.55 16.55 -2.31
N ASP A 17 -56.94 15.62 -3.19
CA ASP A 17 -56.26 15.00 -4.37
C ASP A 17 -56.51 15.74 -5.73
N PRO A 18 -56.03 15.33 -6.93
CA PRO A 18 -54.97 14.35 -7.33
C PRO A 18 -54.01 14.76 -8.51
N ALA A 19 -52.95 13.94 -8.70
CA ALA A 19 -52.28 13.50 -9.96
C ALA A 19 -51.69 14.46 -11.04
N GLU A 20 -50.38 14.34 -11.28
CA GLU A 20 -49.74 14.12 -12.61
C GLU A 20 -48.49 13.22 -12.43
N THR A 21 -48.08 12.49 -13.47
CA THR A 21 -46.80 11.75 -13.53
C THR A 21 -46.11 12.10 -14.84
N PRO A 22 -44.80 12.37 -14.82
CA PRO A 22 -43.93 11.69 -15.78
C PRO A 22 -42.59 11.22 -15.20
N ASP A 23 -42.16 10.08 -15.73
CA ASP A 23 -40.80 9.76 -16.17
C ASP A 23 -39.63 9.84 -15.16
N ASN A 24 -39.48 8.72 -14.46
CA ASN A 24 -38.23 7.94 -14.34
C ASN A 24 -37.02 8.47 -15.17
N GLU A 25 -36.11 9.20 -14.53
CA GLU A 25 -34.70 9.21 -14.91
C GLU A 25 -33.83 8.56 -13.83
N THR A 26 -33.06 7.59 -14.30
CA THR A 26 -32.00 6.84 -13.63
C THR A 26 -31.04 7.74 -12.86
N GLY A 27 -30.83 7.44 -11.59
CA GLY A 27 -29.95 8.23 -10.71
C GLY A 27 -30.01 7.74 -9.27
N GLY A 28 -30.00 6.42 -9.07
CA GLY A 28 -29.77 5.87 -7.75
C GLY A 28 -28.29 6.01 -7.44
N ASP A 29 -27.93 7.00 -6.62
CA ASP A 29 -26.66 6.98 -5.87
C ASP A 29 -26.68 5.70 -5.02
N THR A 30 -26.08 4.63 -5.54
CA THR A 30 -25.56 3.56 -4.70
C THR A 30 -24.49 4.21 -3.84
N ALA A 31 -24.82 4.47 -2.58
CA ALA A 31 -23.85 4.98 -1.62
C ALA A 31 -22.66 4.00 -1.59
N ALA A 32 -21.50 4.48 -2.01
CA ALA A 32 -20.27 3.69 -2.08
C ALA A 32 -20.01 3.00 -0.73
N SER A 33 -19.77 1.69 -0.76
CA SER A 33 -19.43 0.93 0.44
C SER A 33 -18.07 1.38 0.94
N VAL A 34 -17.98 1.87 2.18
CA VAL A 34 -16.71 2.36 2.75
C VAL A 34 -16.08 1.27 3.62
N TYR A 35 -14.86 0.85 3.26
CA TYR A 35 -14.03 -0.06 4.03
C TYR A 35 -13.00 0.70 4.87
N GLU A 36 -13.08 0.47 6.19
CA GLU A 36 -12.30 1.13 7.26
C GLU A 36 -11.77 0.06 8.24
N PHE A 37 -11.29 -1.05 7.68
CA PHE A 37 -10.74 -2.18 8.42
C PHE A 37 -11.72 -2.77 9.45
N GLN A 38 -12.97 -2.93 9.03
CA GLN A 38 -13.97 -3.66 9.80
C GLN A 38 -13.62 -5.15 9.83
N THR A 39 -13.64 -5.76 11.01
CA THR A 39 -13.16 -7.14 11.26
C THR A 39 -13.91 -8.25 10.50
N ASN A 40 -15.09 -7.96 9.94
CA ASN A 40 -15.89 -8.91 9.16
C ASN A 40 -15.86 -8.62 7.64
N GLY A 41 -15.00 -7.70 7.19
CA GLY A 41 -15.08 -7.14 5.84
C GLY A 41 -16.33 -6.28 5.64
N ILE A 42 -16.74 -6.13 4.37
CA ILE A 42 -18.00 -5.54 3.95
C ILE A 42 -18.77 -6.50 3.02
N GLU A 43 -20.07 -6.30 2.87
CA GLU A 43 -20.84 -7.05 1.85
C GLU A 43 -20.34 -6.69 0.44
N PRO A 44 -20.25 -7.66 -0.49
CA PRO A 44 -19.70 -7.41 -1.82
C PRO A 44 -20.48 -6.36 -2.61
N SER A 45 -19.75 -5.45 -3.25
CA SER A 45 -20.30 -4.39 -4.08
C SER A 45 -19.44 -4.18 -5.33
N ASN A 46 -20.02 -3.54 -6.35
CA ASN A 46 -19.30 -3.20 -7.59
C ASN A 46 -18.31 -2.03 -7.38
N GLU A 47 -18.44 -1.30 -6.27
CA GLU A 47 -17.60 -0.18 -5.90
C GLU A 47 -17.37 -0.18 -4.37
N VAL A 48 -16.13 0.06 -3.94
CA VAL A 48 -15.71 0.13 -2.54
C VAL A 48 -14.71 1.28 -2.37
N THR A 49 -14.91 2.16 -1.38
CA THR A 49 -13.90 3.13 -0.96
C THR A 49 -13.10 2.58 0.22
N VAL A 50 -11.82 2.29 0.01
CA VAL A 50 -10.86 1.89 1.04
C VAL A 50 -10.17 3.15 1.60
N ARG A 51 -10.15 3.33 2.92
CA ARG A 51 -9.40 4.41 3.58
C ARG A 51 -9.01 4.09 5.02
N THR A 52 -7.92 4.70 5.48
CA THR A 52 -7.54 4.70 6.91
C THR A 52 -8.52 5.57 7.70
N PRO A 53 -9.27 5.04 8.69
CA PRO A 53 -10.28 5.84 9.40
C PRO A 53 -9.66 6.87 10.35
N ASP A 54 -10.42 7.93 10.64
CA ASP A 54 -9.94 9.07 11.45
C ASP A 54 -9.57 8.68 12.89
N ASP A 55 -10.24 7.68 13.47
CA ASP A 55 -9.95 7.17 14.81
C ASP A 55 -8.60 6.42 14.87
N LEU A 56 -8.24 5.69 13.81
CA LEU A 56 -6.90 5.13 13.64
C LEU A 56 -5.85 6.23 13.41
N ARG A 57 -6.15 7.21 12.55
CA ARG A 57 -5.25 8.35 12.30
C ARG A 57 -4.93 9.12 13.59
N GLU A 58 -5.89 9.28 14.51
CA GLU A 58 -5.65 9.86 15.84
C GLU A 58 -4.70 9.01 16.70
N VAL A 59 -4.84 7.68 16.69
CA VAL A 59 -4.00 6.74 17.45
C VAL A 59 -2.58 6.62 16.86
N MET A 60 -2.42 6.69 15.54
CA MET A 60 -1.13 6.78 14.84
C MET A 60 -0.36 8.07 15.17
N GLY A 61 -1.06 9.15 15.51
CA GLY A 61 -0.46 10.41 15.96
C GLY A 61 0.42 11.07 14.89
N ALA A 62 1.74 11.01 15.06
CA ALA A 62 2.69 11.61 14.11
C ALA A 62 2.70 10.87 12.77
N ASP A 63 2.59 9.54 12.80
CA ASP A 63 2.77 8.68 11.63
C ASP A 63 1.59 8.78 10.65
N ALA A 64 0.42 9.28 11.09
CA ALA A 64 -0.70 9.59 10.21
C ALA A 64 -0.37 10.67 9.16
N ASN A 65 0.63 11.53 9.43
CA ASN A 65 1.09 12.55 8.47
C ASN A 65 2.03 11.97 7.40
N ASN A 66 2.51 10.74 7.60
CA ASN A 66 3.42 10.03 6.71
C ASN A 66 2.68 9.12 5.72
N LEU A 67 1.35 8.96 5.86
CA LEU A 67 0.50 8.21 4.94
C LEU A 67 0.66 8.75 3.50
N VAL A 68 0.78 7.86 2.52
CA VAL A 68 0.87 8.26 1.10
C VAL A 68 -0.51 8.53 0.49
N ILE A 69 -1.53 7.82 0.97
CA ILE A 69 -2.85 7.71 0.33
C ILE A 69 -3.93 8.16 1.32
N ASP A 70 -4.84 9.02 0.87
CA ASP A 70 -6.04 9.38 1.63
C ASP A 70 -7.13 8.32 1.49
N GLN A 71 -7.43 7.94 0.24
CA GLN A 71 -8.41 6.91 -0.09
C GLN A 71 -8.12 6.25 -1.45
N ILE A 72 -8.65 5.05 -1.65
CA ILE A 72 -8.68 4.33 -2.92
C ILE A 72 -10.12 3.93 -3.20
N VAL A 73 -10.67 4.36 -4.34
CA VAL A 73 -11.95 3.85 -4.83
C VAL A 73 -11.64 2.66 -5.75
N VAL A 74 -12.13 1.48 -5.36
CA VAL A 74 -11.98 0.21 -6.07
C VAL A 74 -13.29 -0.06 -6.80
N THR A 75 -13.24 -0.22 -8.13
CA THR A 75 -14.42 -0.51 -8.96
C THR A 75 -14.20 -1.81 -9.72
N GLY A 76 -15.20 -2.69 -9.74
CA GLY A 76 -15.14 -3.95 -10.49
C GLY A 76 -15.28 -3.70 -11.98
N HIS A 77 -14.31 -4.15 -12.77
CA HIS A 77 -14.26 -3.90 -14.21
C HIS A 77 -14.87 -5.09 -14.97
N ASP A 78 -16.01 -4.86 -15.64
CA ASP A 78 -16.72 -5.91 -16.40
C ASP A 78 -16.00 -6.23 -17.72
N LEU A 79 -15.34 -7.38 -17.76
CA LEU A 79 -14.64 -7.92 -18.92
C LEU A 79 -15.50 -8.85 -19.80
N GLY A 80 -16.83 -8.78 -19.69
CA GLY A 80 -17.76 -9.42 -20.64
C GLY A 80 -17.70 -10.95 -20.69
N GLY A 81 -17.30 -11.60 -19.59
CA GLY A 81 -17.14 -13.05 -19.51
C GLY A 81 -15.75 -13.57 -19.90
N ALA A 82 -14.71 -12.74 -19.77
CA ALA A 82 -13.31 -13.18 -19.79
C ALA A 82 -13.01 -14.26 -18.74
N GLN A 83 -11.85 -14.93 -18.89
CA GLN A 83 -11.36 -15.91 -17.91
C GLN A 83 -10.62 -15.27 -16.72
N VAL A 84 -10.38 -13.96 -16.81
CA VAL A 84 -9.72 -13.11 -15.82
C VAL A 84 -10.70 -12.06 -15.33
N CYS A 85 -10.46 -11.56 -14.12
CA CYS A 85 -11.19 -10.46 -13.52
C CYS A 85 -10.28 -9.25 -13.40
N ALA A 86 -10.86 -8.05 -13.40
CA ALA A 86 -10.11 -6.82 -13.22
C ALA A 86 -10.82 -5.86 -12.26
N ALA A 87 -10.03 -5.05 -11.58
CA ALA A 87 -10.51 -3.92 -10.81
C ALA A 87 -9.75 -2.65 -11.18
N ASP A 88 -10.49 -1.56 -11.27
CA ASP A 88 -9.95 -0.21 -11.41
C ASP A 88 -9.74 0.39 -10.01
N LEU A 89 -8.57 0.99 -9.79
CA LEU A 89 -8.17 1.66 -8.56
C LEU A 89 -8.00 3.16 -8.87
N ALA A 90 -8.90 3.99 -8.34
CA ALA A 90 -8.76 5.44 -8.37
C ALA A 90 -8.19 5.93 -7.02
N ILE A 91 -6.94 6.35 -7.02
CA ILE A 91 -6.16 6.72 -5.83
C ILE A 91 -6.22 8.23 -5.62
N THR A 92 -6.63 8.63 -4.41
CA THR A 92 -6.45 10.00 -3.91
C THR A 92 -5.20 10.02 -3.03
N TYR A 93 -4.14 10.65 -3.52
CA TYR A 93 -2.88 10.84 -2.78
C TYR A 93 -2.98 11.94 -1.72
N MET A 94 -2.16 11.83 -0.68
CA MET A 94 -1.92 12.90 0.30
C MET A 94 -1.08 14.03 -0.32
N ASP A 95 -1.03 15.20 0.33
CA ASP A 95 -0.23 16.35 -0.12
C ASP A 95 1.27 15.98 -0.28
N GLY A 96 1.85 16.28 -1.44
CA GLY A 96 3.25 15.97 -1.76
C GLY A 96 3.50 14.56 -2.30
N GLN A 97 2.45 13.76 -2.48
CA GLN A 97 2.49 12.42 -3.06
C GLN A 97 1.86 12.41 -4.47
N PRO A 98 2.24 11.47 -5.37
CA PRO A 98 3.16 10.34 -5.16
C PRO A 98 4.66 10.68 -5.24
N ASP A 99 5.05 11.94 -5.44
CA ASP A 99 6.47 12.32 -5.65
C ASP A 99 7.40 11.90 -4.50
N GLY A 100 6.93 11.96 -3.25
CA GLY A 100 7.67 11.48 -2.07
C GLY A 100 7.95 9.97 -2.14
N LEU A 101 6.94 9.17 -2.46
CA LEU A 101 7.05 7.72 -2.63
C LEU A 101 7.93 7.33 -3.83
N VAL A 102 7.82 8.03 -4.96
CA VAL A 102 8.72 7.85 -6.11
C VAL A 102 10.18 8.15 -5.72
N SER A 103 10.39 9.21 -4.94
CA SER A 103 11.73 9.59 -4.45
C SER A 103 12.31 8.51 -3.53
N ALA A 104 11.51 8.01 -2.58
CA ALA A 104 11.87 6.93 -1.66
C ALA A 104 12.24 5.63 -2.41
N GLY A 105 11.42 5.23 -3.40
CA GLY A 105 11.63 4.01 -4.17
C GLY A 105 12.66 4.09 -5.29
N SER A 106 13.21 5.27 -5.59
CA SER A 106 14.27 5.45 -6.61
C SER A 106 15.59 4.80 -6.18
N ASP A 107 16.49 4.49 -7.11
CA ASP A 107 17.82 3.93 -6.80
C ASP A 107 18.60 4.77 -5.76
N ALA A 108 18.44 6.10 -5.79
CA ALA A 108 19.05 7.00 -4.81
C ALA A 108 18.38 6.94 -3.44
N GLY A 109 17.04 6.83 -3.39
CA GLY A 109 16.28 6.66 -2.15
C GLY A 109 16.53 5.30 -1.51
N GLN A 110 16.52 4.22 -2.29
CA GLN A 110 16.89 2.87 -1.86
C GLN A 110 18.32 2.82 -1.33
N ARG A 111 19.27 3.49 -1.99
CA ARG A 111 20.65 3.58 -1.50
C ARG A 111 20.73 4.33 -0.16
N SER A 112 20.05 5.46 -0.01
CA SER A 112 20.02 6.19 1.28
C SER A 112 19.48 5.30 2.40
N GLN A 113 18.34 4.65 2.18
CA GLN A 113 17.75 3.71 3.15
C GLN A 113 18.68 2.54 3.49
N ALA A 114 19.44 2.03 2.51
CA ALA A 114 20.44 0.99 2.73
C ALA A 114 21.68 1.50 3.50
N GLU A 115 22.10 2.75 3.29
CA GLU A 115 23.15 3.42 4.06
C GLU A 115 22.70 3.62 5.52
N ASP A 116 21.50 4.16 5.74
CA ASP A 116 20.95 4.41 7.08
C ASP A 116 20.75 3.10 7.89
N ALA A 117 20.16 2.07 7.26
CA ALA A 117 19.99 0.77 7.90
C ALA A 117 21.32 0.04 8.21
N LEU A 118 22.36 0.32 7.42
CA LEU A 118 23.71 -0.21 7.61
C LEU A 118 24.43 0.50 8.75
N LEU A 119 24.29 1.83 8.86
CA LEU A 119 24.78 2.65 9.98
C LEU A 119 24.12 2.25 11.30
N GLU A 120 22.78 2.11 11.30
CA GLU A 120 22.02 1.69 12.49
C GLU A 120 22.48 0.32 12.99
N ARG A 121 22.60 -0.67 12.09
CA ARG A 121 22.95 -2.05 12.46
C ARG A 121 24.40 -2.19 12.95
N SER A 122 25.33 -1.48 12.35
CA SER A 122 26.75 -1.53 12.74
C SER A 122 27.08 -0.64 13.94
N GLU A 123 26.11 0.16 14.41
CA GLU A 123 26.29 1.23 15.41
C GLU A 123 27.39 2.26 15.02
N ALA A 124 27.72 2.35 13.71
CA ALA A 124 28.82 3.17 13.20
C ALA A 124 28.40 4.62 12.94
N SER A 125 29.36 5.54 12.98
CA SER A 125 29.14 6.98 12.77
C SER A 125 29.20 7.43 11.32
N SER A 126 29.82 6.63 10.43
CA SER A 126 29.79 6.86 8.98
C SER A 126 30.08 5.59 8.17
N ILE A 127 29.79 5.60 6.88
CA ILE A 127 30.05 4.47 5.97
C ILE A 127 31.56 4.18 5.87
N GLU A 128 32.41 5.20 5.93
CA GLU A 128 33.87 5.02 5.94
C GLU A 128 34.40 4.28 7.17
N GLU A 129 33.73 4.40 8.33
CA GLU A 129 34.04 3.62 9.53
C GLU A 129 33.73 2.13 9.31
N ILE A 130 32.59 1.84 8.68
CA ILE A 130 32.19 0.47 8.32
C ILE A 130 33.16 -0.13 7.30
N VAL A 131 33.51 0.61 6.25
CA VAL A 131 34.50 0.18 5.25
C VAL A 131 35.84 -0.16 5.90
N ALA A 132 36.32 0.67 6.84
CA ALA A 132 37.58 0.44 7.54
C ALA A 132 37.54 -0.79 8.46
N GLU A 133 36.43 -1.05 9.15
CA GLU A 133 36.27 -2.25 10.00
C GLU A 133 36.11 -3.52 9.15
N VAL A 134 35.40 -3.45 8.01
CA VAL A 134 35.33 -4.55 7.03
C VAL A 134 36.70 -4.86 6.43
N ASP A 135 37.49 -3.87 6.04
CA ASP A 135 38.89 -4.06 5.63
C ASP A 135 39.72 -4.75 6.73
N GLY A 136 39.49 -4.38 8.01
CA GLY A 136 40.10 -5.03 9.17
C GLY A 136 39.71 -6.51 9.34
N LEU A 137 38.42 -6.84 9.15
CA LEU A 137 37.90 -8.20 9.20
C LEU A 137 38.45 -9.08 8.07
N ILE A 138 38.59 -8.52 6.87
CA ILE A 138 39.20 -9.17 5.70
C ILE A 138 40.67 -9.47 6.00
N ALA A 139 41.45 -8.45 6.40
CA ALA A 139 42.89 -8.61 6.67
C ALA A 139 43.19 -9.62 7.80
N ASP A 140 42.45 -9.58 8.93
CA ASP A 140 42.58 -10.60 9.99
C ASP A 140 42.15 -11.99 9.50
N GLY A 141 41.14 -12.08 8.64
CA GLY A 141 40.70 -13.33 8.01
C GLY A 141 41.79 -13.96 7.14
N GLU A 142 42.42 -13.15 6.27
CA GLU A 142 43.53 -13.55 5.41
C GLU A 142 44.77 -13.96 6.22
N GLU A 143 45.19 -13.19 7.23
CA GLU A 143 46.32 -13.55 8.10
C GLU A 143 46.10 -14.89 8.82
N ARG A 144 44.84 -15.17 9.19
CA ARG A 144 44.44 -16.43 9.85
C ARG A 144 44.21 -17.58 8.88
N GLY A 145 44.33 -17.35 7.56
CA GLY A 145 44.12 -18.36 6.52
C GLY A 145 42.69 -18.88 6.45
N LEU A 146 41.70 -18.02 6.74
CA LEU A 146 40.28 -18.34 6.58
C LEU A 146 39.91 -18.47 5.10
N THR A 147 38.86 -19.23 4.79
CA THR A 147 38.28 -19.23 3.44
C THR A 147 37.43 -17.98 3.22
N ALA A 148 37.22 -17.58 1.96
CA ALA A 148 36.42 -16.40 1.65
C ALA A 148 35.00 -16.47 2.25
N GLN A 149 34.37 -17.64 2.29
CA GLN A 149 33.08 -17.84 2.96
C GLN A 149 33.16 -17.50 4.46
N GLN A 150 34.21 -17.94 5.16
CA GLN A 150 34.39 -17.64 6.59
C GLN A 150 34.72 -16.16 6.87
N ILE A 151 35.19 -15.42 5.86
CA ILE A 151 35.36 -13.97 5.95
C ILE A 151 34.01 -13.28 5.73
N GLY A 152 33.25 -13.71 4.71
CA GLY A 152 31.86 -13.27 4.47
C GLY A 152 30.95 -13.48 5.69
N ASP A 153 30.96 -14.67 6.31
CA ASP A 153 30.20 -15.00 7.53
C ASP A 153 30.50 -14.01 8.69
N ARG A 154 31.73 -13.47 8.76
CA ARG A 154 32.13 -12.49 9.80
C ARG A 154 31.67 -11.08 9.46
N ILE A 155 31.72 -10.70 8.19
CA ILE A 155 31.21 -9.42 7.70
C ILE A 155 29.69 -9.35 7.93
N GLU A 156 28.98 -10.44 7.65
CA GLU A 156 27.54 -10.57 7.93
C GLU A 156 27.23 -10.48 9.43
N MET A 157 28.05 -11.11 10.28
CA MET A 157 27.91 -11.01 11.73
C MET A 157 28.17 -9.59 12.28
N PHE A 158 29.02 -8.79 11.62
CA PHE A 158 29.34 -7.41 12.03
C PHE A 158 28.31 -6.39 11.51
N ALA A 159 28.10 -6.37 10.20
CA ALA A 159 27.35 -5.32 9.52
C ALA A 159 25.98 -5.77 8.99
N GLY A 160 25.65 -7.07 9.09
CA GLY A 160 24.47 -7.65 8.43
C GLY A 160 24.52 -7.60 6.89
N ILE A 161 25.68 -7.26 6.31
CA ILE A 161 25.95 -7.37 4.88
C ILE A 161 26.08 -8.86 4.56
N GLN A 162 25.21 -9.38 3.70
CA GLN A 162 25.23 -10.81 3.34
C GLN A 162 26.63 -11.25 2.89
N GLY A 163 27.14 -12.36 3.42
CA GLY A 163 28.51 -12.81 3.15
C GLY A 163 28.81 -13.09 1.68
N THR A 164 27.77 -13.20 0.84
CA THR A 164 27.82 -13.31 -0.62
C THR A 164 28.35 -12.07 -1.34
N PHE A 165 28.33 -10.89 -0.72
CA PHE A 165 28.94 -9.68 -1.28
C PHE A 165 30.48 -9.69 -1.18
N TYR A 166 31.06 -10.52 -0.31
CA TYR A 166 32.51 -10.71 -0.26
C TYR A 166 32.99 -11.79 -1.24
N THR A 167 34.02 -11.45 -2.01
CA THR A 167 34.76 -12.38 -2.87
C THR A 167 36.25 -12.29 -2.57
N ASP A 168 37.00 -13.37 -2.86
CA ASP A 168 38.43 -13.45 -2.56
C ASP A 168 39.22 -12.31 -3.22
N GLY A 169 39.88 -11.47 -2.41
CA GLY A 169 40.60 -10.28 -2.85
C GLY A 169 39.76 -9.00 -3.02
N ALA A 170 38.47 -8.99 -2.65
CA ALA A 170 37.67 -7.77 -2.57
C ALA A 170 38.07 -6.89 -1.38
N THR A 171 37.99 -5.58 -1.55
CA THR A 171 38.14 -4.57 -0.48
C THR A 171 36.85 -4.34 0.28
N GLY A 172 36.93 -3.77 1.49
CA GLY A 172 35.75 -3.38 2.27
C GLY A 172 34.87 -2.36 1.54
N GLN A 173 35.47 -1.48 0.73
CA GLN A 173 34.72 -0.56 -0.14
C GLN A 173 33.88 -1.32 -1.17
N GLU A 174 34.46 -2.33 -1.85
CA GLU A 174 33.74 -3.12 -2.86
C GLU A 174 32.61 -3.97 -2.23
N VAL A 175 32.81 -4.48 -1.02
CA VAL A 175 31.76 -5.20 -0.26
C VAL A 175 30.61 -4.27 0.14
N VAL A 176 30.93 -3.10 0.67
CA VAL A 176 29.92 -2.12 1.11
C VAL A 176 29.18 -1.51 -0.07
N ASP A 177 29.87 -1.09 -1.14
CA ASP A 177 29.19 -0.62 -2.35
C ASP A 177 28.40 -1.74 -3.05
N GLY A 178 28.86 -2.99 -2.98
CA GLY A 178 28.12 -4.16 -3.43
C GLY A 178 26.79 -4.32 -2.68
N TYR A 179 26.80 -4.19 -1.36
CA TYR A 179 25.58 -4.18 -0.54
C TYR A 179 24.65 -3.00 -0.87
N LEU A 180 25.21 -1.78 -0.93
CA LEU A 180 24.46 -0.54 -1.18
C LEU A 180 23.94 -0.40 -2.63
N SER A 181 24.40 -1.23 -3.56
CA SER A 181 23.88 -1.34 -4.94
C SER A 181 23.12 -2.65 -5.20
N GLY A 182 23.22 -3.64 -4.32
CA GLY A 182 22.67 -4.98 -4.50
C GLY A 182 21.14 -5.08 -4.49
N GLY A 183 20.42 -3.96 -4.31
CA GLY A 183 18.97 -3.87 -4.46
C GLY A 183 18.47 -3.48 -5.86
N SER A 184 19.31 -2.86 -6.70
CA SER A 184 18.90 -2.30 -8.00
C SER A 184 19.13 -3.28 -9.16
N GLU A 185 18.34 -4.36 -9.23
CA GLU A 185 18.23 -5.18 -10.46
C GLU A 185 17.43 -4.44 -11.55
N GLY A 186 17.98 -3.34 -12.05
CA GLY A 186 17.38 -2.48 -13.08
C GLY A 186 17.03 -1.08 -12.57
N GLU A 187 17.00 -0.11 -13.48
CA GLU A 187 16.54 1.26 -13.22
C GLU A 187 15.02 1.20 -12.95
N SER A 188 14.62 1.46 -11.71
CA SER A 188 13.21 1.34 -11.30
C SER A 188 12.37 2.45 -11.94
N THR A 189 11.38 2.09 -12.77
CA THR A 189 10.49 3.10 -13.35
C THR A 189 9.54 3.67 -12.30
N ASN A 190 9.09 4.92 -12.43
CA ASN A 190 8.12 5.50 -11.50
C ASN A 190 6.85 4.63 -11.38
N ALA A 191 6.38 4.04 -12.48
CA ALA A 191 5.24 3.14 -12.48
C ALA A 191 5.54 1.84 -11.71
N GLY A 192 6.72 1.24 -11.91
CA GLY A 192 7.20 0.08 -11.16
C GLY A 192 7.35 0.36 -9.66
N ILE A 193 7.86 1.53 -9.28
CA ILE A 193 7.95 1.98 -7.89
C ILE A 193 6.56 2.07 -7.25
N ILE A 194 5.59 2.70 -7.92
CA ILE A 194 4.22 2.82 -7.40
C ILE A 194 3.54 1.45 -7.33
N ALA A 195 3.65 0.59 -8.34
CA ALA A 195 3.10 -0.75 -8.29
C ALA A 195 3.68 -1.57 -7.12
N LYS A 196 5.00 -1.54 -6.95
CA LYS A 196 5.71 -2.24 -5.88
C LYS A 196 5.28 -1.75 -4.49
N ALA A 197 5.17 -0.43 -4.30
CA ALA A 197 4.74 0.18 -3.04
C ALA A 197 3.25 -0.03 -2.71
N LEU A 198 2.44 -0.39 -3.72
CA LEU A 198 1.04 -0.80 -3.57
C LEU A 198 0.90 -2.32 -3.39
N GLY A 199 1.99 -3.09 -3.23
CA GLY A 199 1.95 -4.56 -3.12
C GLY A 199 1.70 -5.29 -4.45
N LEU A 200 1.47 -4.57 -5.56
CA LEU A 200 1.11 -5.08 -6.89
C LEU A 200 2.33 -5.67 -7.63
N THR A 201 3.08 -6.53 -6.94
CA THR A 201 4.39 -7.08 -7.31
C THR A 201 4.29 -8.24 -8.30
N SER A 202 3.84 -7.92 -9.52
CA SER A 202 3.96 -8.84 -10.65
C SER A 202 5.43 -9.05 -11.05
N SER A 203 5.78 -10.22 -11.60
CA SER A 203 7.14 -10.52 -12.11
C SER A 203 7.50 -9.77 -13.41
N LYS A 204 6.64 -8.85 -13.85
CA LYS A 204 6.73 -7.98 -15.03
C LYS A 204 6.48 -6.53 -14.59
N GLU A 205 7.24 -5.58 -15.15
CA GLU A 205 6.96 -4.15 -15.01
C GLU A 205 5.51 -3.81 -15.43
N PRO A 206 4.86 -2.82 -14.78
CA PRO A 206 3.53 -2.37 -15.18
C PRO A 206 3.49 -1.86 -16.62
N ASN A 207 2.37 -2.08 -17.30
CA ASN A 207 2.12 -1.52 -18.63
C ASN A 207 1.49 -0.12 -18.49
N ALA A 208 1.50 0.69 -19.55
CA ALA A 208 0.72 1.93 -19.54
C ALA A 208 -0.78 1.62 -19.61
N LEU A 209 -1.62 2.42 -18.94
CA LEU A 209 -3.09 2.25 -18.98
C LEU A 209 -3.66 2.39 -20.40
N SER A 210 -2.99 3.11 -21.29
CA SER A 210 -3.34 3.19 -22.72
C SER A 210 -3.19 1.89 -23.49
N ASP A 211 -2.46 0.92 -22.93
CA ASP A 211 -2.12 -0.35 -23.58
C ASP A 211 -3.03 -1.49 -23.08
N PHE A 212 -4.01 -1.18 -22.22
CA PHE A 212 -5.02 -2.13 -21.76
C PHE A 212 -6.04 -2.41 -22.88
N ASP A 213 -6.22 -3.69 -23.21
CA ASP A 213 -7.18 -4.16 -24.23
C ASP A 213 -8.29 -4.99 -23.56
N GLU A 214 -9.43 -4.33 -23.29
CA GLU A 214 -10.65 -4.97 -22.75
C GLU A 214 -11.13 -6.18 -23.58
N SER A 215 -10.79 -6.25 -24.88
CA SER A 215 -11.20 -7.35 -25.76
C SER A 215 -10.28 -8.57 -25.69
N ALA A 216 -9.08 -8.41 -25.12
CA ALA A 216 -8.09 -9.45 -24.91
C ALA A 216 -7.26 -9.16 -23.64
N PRO A 217 -7.89 -9.12 -22.44
CA PRO A 217 -7.23 -8.68 -21.22
C PRO A 217 -6.11 -9.65 -20.81
N GLU A 218 -4.88 -9.13 -20.67
CA GLU A 218 -3.74 -9.86 -20.13
C GLU A 218 -3.59 -9.58 -18.63
N ALA A 219 -3.18 -10.59 -17.86
CA ALA A 219 -2.94 -10.42 -16.42
C ALA A 219 -1.75 -9.47 -16.15
N GLY A 220 -1.88 -8.68 -15.09
CA GLY A 220 -0.88 -7.70 -14.65
C GLY A 220 -1.48 -6.34 -14.31
N THR A 221 -0.59 -5.37 -14.09
CA THR A 221 -0.94 -4.02 -13.66
C THR A 221 -0.78 -3.03 -14.82
N TYR A 222 -1.77 -2.15 -14.99
CA TYR A 222 -1.81 -1.10 -16.01
C TYR A 222 -1.97 0.25 -15.31
N ILE A 223 -1.10 1.23 -15.57
CA ILE A 223 -1.00 2.45 -14.76
C ILE A 223 -1.09 3.71 -15.63
N ALA A 224 -1.90 4.68 -15.21
CA ALA A 224 -1.99 5.99 -15.84
C ALA A 224 -0.71 6.81 -15.62
N ALA A 225 -0.40 7.74 -16.54
CA ALA A 225 0.85 8.51 -16.50
C ALA A 225 0.98 9.47 -15.31
N ASP A 226 -0.11 9.72 -14.58
CA ASP A 226 -0.19 10.51 -13.34
C ASP A 226 -0.28 9.62 -12.07
N PHE A 227 -0.25 8.30 -12.24
CA PHE A 227 -0.37 7.27 -11.20
C PHE A 227 -1.70 7.28 -10.42
N SER A 228 -2.66 8.15 -10.75
CA SER A 228 -3.93 8.29 -10.03
C SER A 228 -4.93 7.18 -10.33
N THR A 229 -4.79 6.52 -11.49
CA THR A 229 -5.67 5.45 -11.97
C THR A 229 -4.85 4.23 -12.36
N LEU A 230 -5.21 3.07 -11.81
CA LEU A 230 -4.64 1.78 -12.17
C LEU A 230 -5.76 0.81 -12.55
N THR A 231 -5.50 -0.11 -13.48
CA THR A 231 -6.31 -1.31 -13.68
C THR A 231 -5.45 -2.52 -13.36
N VAL A 232 -5.93 -3.38 -12.46
CA VAL A 232 -5.24 -4.62 -12.05
C VAL A 232 -6.03 -5.81 -12.56
N VAL A 233 -5.38 -6.69 -13.32
CA VAL A 233 -5.99 -7.85 -13.96
C VAL A 233 -5.39 -9.13 -13.39
N GLY A 234 -6.23 -10.05 -12.91
CA GLY A 234 -5.82 -11.30 -12.28
C GLY A 234 -6.84 -12.43 -12.46
N ASP A 235 -6.59 -13.57 -11.82
CA ASP A 235 -7.56 -14.66 -11.77
C ASP A 235 -8.82 -14.24 -10.98
N CYS A 236 -9.98 -14.72 -11.40
CA CYS A 236 -11.24 -14.40 -10.72
C CYS A 236 -11.37 -15.11 -9.36
N ALA A 237 -11.71 -14.35 -8.33
CA ALA A 237 -12.02 -14.88 -7.01
C ALA A 237 -13.26 -15.80 -7.04
N ALA A 238 -13.18 -16.92 -6.33
CA ALA A 238 -14.28 -17.86 -6.17
C ALA A 238 -15.31 -17.40 -5.13
N SER A 239 -14.96 -16.43 -4.27
CA SER A 239 -15.83 -15.83 -3.26
C SER A 239 -15.28 -14.48 -2.78
N ALA A 240 -16.07 -13.73 -2.02
CA ALA A 240 -15.70 -12.43 -1.45
C ALA A 240 -14.55 -12.45 -0.42
N THR A 241 -14.11 -13.63 0.01
CA THR A 241 -13.01 -13.82 0.96
C THR A 241 -12.13 -14.97 0.47
N ASP A 242 -11.78 -14.94 -0.82
CA ASP A 242 -10.93 -15.95 -1.45
C ASP A 242 -9.46 -15.49 -1.39
N PRO A 243 -8.64 -16.01 -0.46
CA PRO A 243 -7.26 -15.58 -0.30
C PRO A 243 -6.35 -16.10 -1.43
N ASP A 244 -6.76 -17.14 -2.16
CA ASP A 244 -5.91 -17.78 -3.18
C ASP A 244 -5.89 -16.96 -4.48
N ASN A 245 -6.91 -16.12 -4.71
CA ASN A 245 -7.08 -15.29 -5.92
C ASN A 245 -7.39 -13.82 -5.56
N ALA A 246 -6.99 -13.36 -4.37
CA ALA A 246 -7.11 -11.94 -3.99
C ALA A 246 -5.98 -11.12 -4.61
N ILE A 247 -6.29 -9.89 -5.01
CA ILE A 247 -5.28 -8.86 -5.25
C ILE A 247 -4.88 -8.28 -3.89
N GLU A 248 -3.62 -8.45 -3.50
CA GLU A 248 -3.07 -7.79 -2.31
C GLU A 248 -2.68 -6.36 -2.64
N LEU A 249 -3.24 -5.41 -1.90
CA LEU A 249 -3.07 -3.97 -2.04
C LEU A 249 -2.51 -3.41 -0.74
N GLU A 250 -1.27 -2.94 -0.78
CA GLU A 250 -0.60 -2.29 0.34
C GLU A 250 -0.92 -0.79 0.37
N LEU A 251 -1.06 -0.25 1.59
CA LEU A 251 -1.21 1.18 1.85
C LEU A 251 0.12 1.72 2.41
N PRO A 252 0.97 2.34 1.56
CA PRO A 252 2.28 2.78 1.98
C PRO A 252 2.25 4.05 2.83
N LEU A 253 3.25 4.16 3.69
CA LEU A 253 3.70 5.38 4.35
C LEU A 253 5.13 5.72 3.88
N VAL A 254 5.50 7.00 3.92
CA VAL A 254 6.87 7.48 3.73
C VAL A 254 7.22 8.36 4.93
N ASP A 255 8.18 7.92 5.72
CA ASP A 255 8.59 8.64 6.93
C ASP A 255 9.40 9.92 6.63
N ALA A 256 9.74 10.65 7.69
CA ALA A 256 10.46 11.93 7.59
C ALA A 256 11.88 11.80 7.02
N ASP A 257 12.48 10.61 7.08
CA ASP A 257 13.81 10.30 6.54
C ASP A 257 13.71 9.79 5.09
N GLY A 258 12.50 9.67 4.53
CA GLY A 258 12.25 9.29 3.15
C GLY A 258 12.23 7.77 2.92
N LYS A 259 12.05 6.99 3.99
CA LYS A 259 11.93 5.53 3.93
C LYS A 259 10.47 5.13 3.77
N SER A 260 10.21 4.18 2.87
CA SER A 260 8.87 3.63 2.65
C SER A 260 8.63 2.39 3.52
N ASP A 261 7.45 2.30 4.13
CA ASP A 261 6.95 1.12 4.85
C ASP A 261 5.44 0.97 4.60
N THR A 262 4.84 -0.14 5.01
CA THR A 262 3.43 -0.45 4.75
C THR A 262 2.61 -0.31 6.03
N THR A 263 1.57 0.54 5.99
CA THR A 263 0.66 0.76 7.14
C THR A 263 -0.37 -0.34 7.27
N ALA A 264 -0.90 -0.82 6.14
CA ALA A 264 -1.99 -1.77 6.09
C ALA A 264 -1.99 -2.55 4.77
N THR A 265 -2.53 -3.76 4.82
CA THR A 265 -2.70 -4.64 3.64
C THR A 265 -4.17 -4.93 3.46
N VAL A 266 -4.65 -4.79 2.23
CA VAL A 266 -6.05 -4.98 1.84
C VAL A 266 -6.12 -6.07 0.78
N GLN A 267 -6.95 -7.07 0.99
CA GLN A 267 -7.21 -8.16 0.05
C GLN A 267 -8.49 -7.84 -0.72
N LEU A 268 -8.37 -7.70 -2.04
CA LEU A 268 -9.47 -7.45 -2.97
C LEU A 268 -9.81 -8.74 -3.72
N SER A 269 -10.94 -9.36 -3.37
CA SER A 269 -11.49 -10.53 -4.06
C SER A 269 -12.44 -10.09 -5.19
N VAL A 270 -11.95 -10.00 -6.42
CA VAL A 270 -12.75 -9.59 -7.60
C VAL A 270 -13.44 -10.81 -8.22
N MET A 271 -14.77 -10.84 -8.22
CA MET A 271 -15.57 -11.96 -8.72
C MET A 271 -16.03 -11.75 -10.17
N ALA A 272 -16.35 -12.86 -10.85
CA ALA A 272 -16.71 -12.88 -12.28
C ALA A 272 -18.03 -12.18 -12.66
N ASP A 273 -18.78 -11.67 -11.69
CA ASP A 273 -19.97 -10.83 -11.88
C ASP A 273 -19.70 -9.32 -11.68
N GLY A 274 -18.43 -8.94 -11.46
CA GLY A 274 -18.00 -7.56 -11.20
C GLY A 274 -18.12 -7.12 -9.75
N THR A 275 -18.57 -7.98 -8.83
CA THR A 275 -18.60 -7.65 -7.40
C THR A 275 -17.22 -7.87 -6.75
N ILE A 276 -16.90 -7.03 -5.77
CA ILE A 276 -15.63 -7.05 -5.04
C ILE A 276 -15.92 -7.37 -3.57
N GLY A 277 -15.26 -8.40 -3.04
CA GLY A 277 -15.12 -8.60 -1.60
C GLY A 277 -13.85 -7.93 -1.08
N VAL A 278 -13.92 -7.32 0.10
CA VAL A 278 -12.78 -6.61 0.71
C VAL A 278 -12.57 -7.04 2.16
N ALA A 279 -11.34 -7.44 2.45
CA ALA A 279 -10.82 -7.70 3.79
C ALA A 279 -9.43 -7.04 3.92
N GLY A 280 -8.85 -7.04 5.11
CA GLY A 280 -7.56 -6.40 5.33
C GLY A 280 -7.20 -6.25 6.80
N GLU A 281 -5.95 -5.92 7.05
CA GLU A 281 -5.35 -5.74 8.36
C GLU A 281 -4.45 -4.51 8.39
N VAL A 282 -4.26 -3.97 9.59
CA VAL A 282 -3.39 -2.81 9.83
C VAL A 282 -2.17 -3.30 10.60
N LYS A 283 -0.98 -2.94 10.14
CA LYS A 283 0.28 -3.24 10.81
C LYS A 283 0.37 -2.48 12.13
N ASP A 284 0.85 -3.12 13.19
CA ASP A 284 1.07 -2.54 14.52
C ASP A 284 -0.17 -1.95 15.25
N TYR A 285 -1.39 -2.09 14.69
CA TYR A 285 -2.64 -1.61 15.28
C TYR A 285 -3.76 -2.66 15.21
N MET A 286 -4.63 -2.69 16.22
CA MET A 286 -5.80 -3.56 16.27
C MET A 286 -6.99 -2.89 16.95
N ARG A 287 -8.21 -3.41 16.76
CA ARG A 287 -9.39 -2.96 17.51
C ARG A 287 -9.54 -3.72 18.83
N ASP A 288 -9.89 -2.99 19.89
CA ASP A 288 -10.14 -3.52 21.24
C ASP A 288 -11.56 -4.12 21.37
N ALA A 289 -11.89 -4.65 22.55
CA ALA A 289 -13.22 -5.24 22.81
C ALA A 289 -14.39 -4.23 22.79
N ASN A 290 -14.10 -2.94 22.65
CA ASN A 290 -15.07 -1.85 22.51
C ASN A 290 -15.00 -1.20 21.12
N ASP A 291 -14.31 -1.84 20.16
CA ASP A 291 -14.11 -1.42 18.76
C ASP A 291 -13.18 -0.20 18.54
N ASN A 292 -12.44 0.25 19.58
CA ASN A 292 -11.48 1.35 19.46
C ASN A 292 -10.12 0.83 18.95
N TRP A 293 -9.41 1.63 18.14
CA TRP A 293 -8.02 1.33 17.80
C TRP A 293 -7.08 1.46 19.00
N ILE A 294 -6.14 0.52 19.07
CA ILE A 294 -5.00 0.50 19.97
C ILE A 294 -3.77 0.01 19.19
N ALA A 295 -2.56 0.38 19.64
CA ALA A 295 -1.34 -0.30 19.22
C ALA A 295 -1.37 -1.76 19.72
N SER A 296 -0.89 -2.70 18.89
CA SER A 296 -0.91 -4.16 19.15
C SER A 296 0.21 -4.64 20.08
#